data_AF-A0A9E3HY36-F1
#
_entry.id   AF-A0A9E3HY36-F1
#
_cell.length_a   1.000
_cell.length_b   1.000
_cell.length_c   1.000
_cell.angle_alpha   90.00
_cell.angle_beta   90.00
_cell.angle_gamma   90.00
#
_symmetry.space_group_name_H-M   'P 1'
#
loop_
_entity.id
_entity.type
_entity.pdbx_description
1 polymer ?
#
loop_
_entity_poly.entity_id
_entity_poly.type
_entity_poly.pdbx_seq_one_letter_code
_entity_poly.pdbx_strand_id
1 'polypeptide(L)'
;TGENRLAAEALLMFDKVVELADNPRLLGRPMLEGRPEVSAMSVPMMLLCAAEQFSRGRDDFPHAERMEGWVAEVMIHADPGRKLVLENVAPDGSHLPGSEGRLMNPGHAIEAGWFVLEYLEARGIEEHRQRALEMIEWSFERGWDNAHGGIYYFLDSENRPPLQLEWQMKLWWPLCEALYGTLLAWSLSGNDKYAGYFERTWDYIADRLIDREHGEWFGYLDRQGAPTHQLKGGPYKCFFHVPRTLMFCIKLLERIEG
;
A
#
# COMPACT_ATOMS: atom_id res chain seq x y z
N THR A 1 -12.91 -18.13 -16.64
CA THR A 1 -13.94 -19.18 -16.80
C THR A 1 -15.18 -18.68 -17.52
N GLY A 2 -15.50 -17.37 -17.48
CA GLY A 2 -16.72 -16.83 -18.12
C GLY A 2 -18.01 -17.17 -17.38
N GLU A 3 -17.90 -17.69 -16.14
CA GLU A 3 -19.04 -18.14 -15.35
C GLU A 3 -19.69 -16.97 -14.59
N ASN A 4 -20.90 -16.59 -15.00
CA ASN A 4 -21.67 -15.52 -14.36
C ASN A 4 -21.92 -15.75 -12.85
N ARG A 5 -21.99 -17.02 -12.41
CA ARG A 5 -22.14 -17.37 -10.99
C ARG A 5 -21.00 -16.81 -10.13
N LEU A 6 -19.76 -16.92 -10.61
CA LEU A 6 -18.59 -16.44 -9.87
C LEU A 6 -18.58 -14.90 -9.79
N ALA A 7 -18.99 -14.24 -10.87
CA ALA A 7 -19.11 -12.77 -10.88
C ALA A 7 -20.20 -12.29 -9.90
N ALA A 8 -21.34 -12.97 -9.85
CA ALA A 8 -22.42 -12.66 -8.92
C ALA A 8 -22.03 -12.90 -7.46
N GLU A 9 -21.35 -14.02 -7.17
CA GLU A 9 -20.84 -14.33 -5.83
C GLU A 9 -19.80 -13.31 -5.37
N ALA A 10 -18.89 -12.90 -6.25
CA ALA A 10 -17.89 -11.89 -5.96
C ALA A 10 -18.51 -10.51 -5.67
N LEU A 11 -19.52 -10.10 -6.44
CA LEU A 11 -20.23 -8.84 -6.20
C LEU A 11 -21.01 -8.87 -4.89
N LEU A 12 -21.73 -9.97 -4.59
CA LEU A 12 -22.46 -10.13 -3.33
C LEU A 12 -21.52 -10.08 -2.12
N MET A 13 -20.33 -10.68 -2.24
CA MET A 13 -19.31 -10.57 -1.19
C MET A 13 -18.79 -9.15 -1.06
N PHE A 14 -18.53 -8.45 -2.17
CA PHE A 14 -18.07 -7.07 -2.14
C PHE A 14 -19.12 -6.14 -1.50
N ASP A 15 -20.40 -6.29 -1.83
CA ASP A 15 -21.51 -5.57 -1.18
C ASP A 15 -21.50 -5.79 0.33
N LYS A 16 -21.23 -7.04 0.76
CA LYS A 16 -21.13 -7.36 2.18
C LYS A 16 -19.92 -6.69 2.84
N VAL A 17 -18.77 -6.66 2.18
CA VAL A 17 -17.56 -5.99 2.69
C VAL A 17 -17.80 -4.49 2.83
N VAL A 18 -18.46 -3.88 1.84
CA VAL A 18 -18.84 -2.46 1.87
C VAL A 18 -19.79 -2.18 3.05
N GLU A 19 -20.81 -3.00 3.27
CA GLU A 19 -21.71 -2.89 4.43
C GLU A 19 -20.95 -3.00 5.77
N LEU A 20 -20.00 -3.93 5.86
CA LEU A 20 -19.17 -4.13 7.06
C LEU A 20 -18.21 -2.96 7.30
N ALA A 21 -17.72 -2.31 6.25
CA ALA A 21 -16.89 -1.12 6.36
C ALA A 21 -17.71 0.09 6.85
N ASP A 22 -18.93 0.26 6.31
CA ASP A 22 -19.86 1.32 6.73
C ASP A 22 -20.37 1.11 8.17
N ASN A 23 -20.48 -0.14 8.61
CA ASN A 23 -20.91 -0.49 9.96
C ASN A 23 -20.02 -1.56 10.61
N PRO A 24 -18.83 -1.17 11.12
CA PRO A 24 -17.87 -2.11 11.71
C PRO A 24 -18.39 -2.89 12.92
N ARG A 25 -19.50 -2.46 13.55
CA ARG A 25 -20.14 -3.18 14.66
C ARG A 25 -20.62 -4.57 14.23
N LEU A 26 -20.94 -4.74 12.95
CA LEU A 26 -21.35 -6.02 12.36
C LEU A 26 -20.22 -7.05 12.32
N LEU A 27 -18.96 -6.64 12.49
CA LEU A 27 -17.81 -7.54 12.62
C LEU A 27 -17.72 -8.21 14.01
N GLY A 28 -18.68 -7.94 14.91
CA GLY A 28 -18.71 -8.50 16.25
C GLY A 28 -17.67 -7.91 17.20
N ARG A 29 -17.15 -6.71 16.87
CA ARG A 29 -16.17 -5.97 17.68
C ARG A 29 -16.83 -4.72 18.25
N PRO A 30 -17.58 -4.82 19.37
CA PRO A 30 -18.25 -3.66 19.94
C PRO A 30 -17.23 -2.58 20.31
N MET A 31 -17.52 -1.34 19.92
CA MET A 31 -16.70 -0.20 20.30
C MET A 31 -16.86 0.06 21.80
N LEU A 32 -15.77 -0.08 22.55
CA LEU A 32 -15.76 0.15 23.98
C LEU A 32 -15.79 1.65 24.28
N GLU A 33 -16.42 2.02 25.39
CA GLU A 33 -16.48 3.40 25.86
C GLU A 33 -15.06 3.96 26.06
N GLY A 34 -14.83 5.21 25.61
CA GLY A 34 -13.54 5.89 25.69
C GLY A 34 -12.56 5.60 24.54
N ARG A 35 -12.89 4.69 23.61
CA ARG A 35 -12.09 4.52 22.38
C ARG A 35 -12.50 5.60 21.36
N PRO A 36 -11.55 6.41 20.84
CA PRO A 36 -11.86 7.35 19.78
C PRO A 36 -12.26 6.61 18.50
N GLU A 37 -13.04 7.28 17.65
CA GLU A 37 -13.25 6.81 16.28
C GLU A 37 -11.94 6.93 15.50
N VAL A 38 -11.64 5.92 14.69
CA VAL A 38 -10.38 5.80 13.95
C VAL A 38 -10.71 5.42 12.51
N SER A 39 -10.19 6.22 11.58
CA SER A 39 -9.99 5.80 10.20
C SER A 39 -8.64 5.10 10.11
N ALA A 40 -8.65 3.84 9.67
CA ALA A 40 -7.44 3.07 9.37
C ALA A 40 -7.27 3.00 7.85
N MET A 41 -6.12 3.47 7.34
CA MET A 41 -5.89 3.66 5.89
C MET A 41 -6.17 2.40 5.06
N SER A 42 -5.93 1.22 5.65
CA SER A 42 -6.15 -0.08 5.01
C SER A 42 -7.59 -0.28 4.53
N VAL A 43 -8.58 0.33 5.19
CA VAL A 43 -10.00 0.13 4.85
C VAL A 43 -10.34 0.77 3.50
N PRO A 44 -10.24 2.10 3.32
CA PRO A 44 -10.52 2.72 2.03
C PRO A 44 -9.54 2.25 0.95
N MET A 45 -8.28 1.98 1.31
CA MET A 45 -7.29 1.42 0.39
C MET A 45 -7.73 0.08 -0.23
N MET A 46 -8.18 -0.86 0.60
CA MET A 46 -8.61 -2.18 0.13
C MET A 46 -9.96 -2.14 -0.60
N LEU A 47 -10.87 -1.25 -0.18
CA LEU A 47 -12.14 -1.02 -0.91
C LEU A 47 -11.86 -0.49 -2.30
N LEU A 48 -10.99 0.51 -2.44
CA LEU A 48 -10.56 1.05 -3.73
C LEU A 48 -9.89 -0.03 -4.60
N CYS A 49 -8.94 -0.78 -4.04
CA CYS A 49 -8.24 -1.85 -4.76
C CYS A 49 -9.21 -2.92 -5.31
N ALA A 50 -10.16 -3.37 -4.49
CA ALA A 50 -11.14 -4.38 -4.90
C ALA A 50 -12.13 -3.81 -5.92
N ALA A 51 -12.63 -2.59 -5.70
CA ALA A 51 -13.53 -1.90 -6.64
C ALA A 51 -12.89 -1.65 -8.01
N GLU A 52 -11.59 -1.36 -8.06
CA GLU A 52 -10.84 -1.28 -9.31
C GLU A 52 -10.85 -2.61 -10.08
N GLN A 53 -10.76 -3.75 -9.39
CA GLN A 53 -10.88 -5.05 -10.07
C GLN A 53 -12.29 -5.29 -10.64
N PHE A 54 -13.33 -4.76 -9.98
CA PHE A 54 -14.70 -4.89 -10.44
C PHE A 54 -15.06 -3.89 -11.55
N SER A 55 -14.53 -2.67 -11.55
CA SER A 55 -14.88 -1.64 -12.53
C SER A 55 -14.19 -1.82 -13.88
N ARG A 56 -13.06 -2.54 -13.93
CA ARG A 56 -12.32 -2.79 -15.18
C ARG A 56 -13.20 -3.43 -16.27
N GLY A 57 -13.44 -2.65 -17.33
CA GLY A 57 -14.22 -3.09 -18.49
C GLY A 57 -15.72 -3.19 -18.25
N ARG A 58 -16.25 -2.53 -17.21
CA ARG A 58 -17.68 -2.50 -16.89
C ARG A 58 -18.16 -1.10 -16.53
N ASP A 59 -19.20 -0.64 -17.22
CA ASP A 59 -19.84 0.65 -16.93
C ASP A 59 -20.94 0.54 -15.86
N ASP A 60 -21.37 -0.68 -15.52
CA ASP A 60 -22.51 -0.97 -14.63
C ASP A 60 -22.10 -1.33 -13.19
N PHE A 61 -20.89 -0.98 -12.77
CA PHE A 61 -20.40 -1.30 -11.43
C PHE A 61 -21.17 -0.49 -10.35
N PRO A 62 -21.91 -1.14 -9.42
CA PRO A 62 -22.82 -0.44 -8.51
C PRO A 62 -22.17 0.55 -7.53
N HIS A 63 -20.87 0.38 -7.23
CA HIS A 63 -20.14 1.23 -6.29
C HIS A 63 -19.21 2.23 -6.99
N ALA A 64 -19.37 2.46 -8.30
CA ALA A 64 -18.51 3.37 -9.05
C ALA A 64 -18.45 4.78 -8.43
N GLU A 65 -19.60 5.32 -7.99
CA GLU A 65 -19.70 6.63 -7.34
C GLU A 65 -19.04 6.69 -5.96
N ARG A 66 -18.81 5.53 -5.30
CA ARG A 66 -18.16 5.48 -3.99
C ARG A 66 -16.64 5.53 -4.07
N MET A 67 -16.06 5.23 -5.23
CA MET A 67 -14.61 5.09 -5.38
C MET A 67 -13.87 6.40 -5.13
N GLU A 68 -14.46 7.53 -5.55
CA GLU A 68 -13.91 8.86 -5.27
C GLU A 68 -13.92 9.17 -3.77
N GLY A 69 -14.96 8.75 -3.05
CA GLY A 69 -15.02 8.83 -1.60
C GLY A 69 -13.89 8.06 -0.92
N TRP A 70 -13.58 6.85 -1.38
CA TRP A 70 -12.44 6.08 -0.85
C TRP A 70 -11.08 6.71 -1.17
N VAL A 71 -10.94 7.36 -2.34
CA VAL A 71 -9.75 8.17 -2.62
C VAL A 71 -9.63 9.31 -1.60
N ALA A 72 -10.70 10.06 -1.37
CA ALA A 72 -10.71 11.13 -0.38
C ALA A 72 -10.40 10.62 1.04
N GLU A 73 -10.95 9.47 1.43
CA GLU A 73 -10.65 8.80 2.70
C GLU A 73 -9.19 8.34 2.80
N VAL A 74 -8.51 7.97 1.70
CA VAL A 74 -7.05 7.76 1.72
C VAL A 74 -6.31 9.09 1.90
N MET A 75 -6.76 10.17 1.24
CA MET A 75 -6.08 11.46 1.26
C MET A 75 -6.01 12.11 2.65
N ILE A 76 -6.99 11.86 3.52
CA ILE A 76 -6.96 12.42 4.89
C ILE A 76 -5.83 11.87 5.76
N HIS A 77 -5.19 10.76 5.36
CA HIS A 77 -4.03 10.19 6.05
C HIS A 77 -2.71 10.90 5.73
N ALA A 78 -2.69 11.72 4.68
CA ALA A 78 -1.50 12.45 4.26
C ALA A 78 -1.42 13.81 4.96
N ASP A 79 -0.32 14.05 5.69
CA ASP A 79 0.00 15.34 6.30
C ASP A 79 1.08 16.05 5.49
N PRO A 80 0.71 16.99 4.60
CA PRO A 80 1.68 17.75 3.79
C PRO A 80 2.52 18.72 4.62
N GLY A 81 2.00 19.21 5.75
CA GLY A 81 2.75 20.12 6.62
C GLY A 81 3.95 19.43 7.24
N ARG A 82 3.80 18.14 7.58
CA ARG A 82 4.89 17.30 8.12
C ARG A 82 5.52 16.38 7.08
N LYS A 83 5.04 16.36 5.85
CA LYS A 83 5.47 15.45 4.77
C LYS A 83 5.51 14.00 5.23
N LEU A 84 4.35 13.47 5.64
CA LEU A 84 4.22 12.09 6.12
C LEU A 84 2.83 11.53 5.84
N VAL A 85 2.70 10.22 6.00
CA VAL A 85 1.43 9.48 5.89
C VAL A 85 1.27 8.64 7.15
N LEU A 86 0.10 8.74 7.80
CA LEU A 86 -0.21 8.03 9.05
C LEU A 86 -1.12 6.83 8.78
N GLU A 87 -0.88 5.72 9.48
CA GLU A 87 -1.75 4.53 9.40
C GLU A 87 -3.17 4.82 9.90
N ASN A 88 -3.27 5.63 10.97
CA ASN A 88 -4.51 5.89 11.68
C ASN A 88 -4.69 7.39 11.91
N VAL A 89 -5.87 7.90 11.54
CA VAL A 89 -6.31 9.28 11.80
C VAL A 89 -7.74 9.26 12.34
N ALA A 90 -8.22 10.37 12.88
CA ALA A 90 -9.65 10.54 13.15
C ALA A 90 -10.43 10.62 11.81
N PRO A 91 -11.75 10.37 11.79
CA PRO A 91 -12.55 10.43 10.56
C PRO A 91 -12.51 11.77 9.81
N ASP A 92 -12.15 12.86 10.50
CA ASP A 92 -11.97 14.20 9.92
C ASP A 92 -10.53 14.47 9.43
N GLY A 93 -9.63 13.48 9.51
CA GLY A 93 -8.22 13.59 9.17
C GLY A 93 -7.32 14.15 10.28
N SER A 94 -7.88 14.50 11.45
CA SER A 94 -7.06 15.00 12.56
C SER A 94 -6.22 13.88 13.19
N HIS A 95 -5.07 14.25 13.76
CA HIS A 95 -4.13 13.29 14.32
C HIS A 95 -4.66 12.72 15.65
N LEU A 96 -4.61 11.40 15.77
CA LEU A 96 -4.94 10.72 17.02
C LEU A 96 -3.78 10.87 18.04
N PRO A 97 -4.08 10.91 19.34
CA PRO A 97 -3.05 10.90 20.36
C PRO A 97 -2.38 9.52 20.49
N GLY A 98 -1.23 9.48 21.16
CA GLY A 98 -0.55 8.22 21.49
C GLY A 98 0.18 7.58 20.31
N SER A 99 0.65 6.35 20.50
CA SER A 99 1.43 5.62 19.48
C SER A 99 0.59 5.23 18.26
N GLU A 100 -0.72 5.01 18.41
CA GLU A 100 -1.62 4.63 17.32
C GLU A 100 -1.70 5.73 16.25
N GLY A 101 -1.84 6.99 16.67
CA GLY A 101 -1.86 8.15 15.76
C GLY A 101 -0.49 8.64 15.28
N ARG A 102 0.60 8.07 15.79
CA ARG A 102 1.95 8.33 15.27
C ARG A 102 2.47 7.21 14.38
N LEU A 103 1.75 6.10 14.28
CA LEU A 103 2.18 4.94 13.52
C LEU A 103 2.26 5.28 12.03
N MET A 104 3.40 4.96 11.43
CA MET A 104 3.63 5.02 10.01
C MET A 104 4.05 3.63 9.52
N ASN A 105 3.52 3.20 8.38
CA ASN A 105 4.02 2.06 7.63
C ASN A 105 4.38 2.54 6.22
N PRO A 106 5.68 2.77 5.94
CA PRO A 106 6.11 3.29 4.64
C PRO A 106 5.66 2.44 3.45
N GLY A 107 5.66 1.11 3.58
CA GLY A 107 5.20 0.21 2.53
C GLY A 107 3.72 0.40 2.20
N HIS A 108 2.90 0.53 3.23
CA HIS A 108 1.45 0.70 3.10
C HIS A 108 1.10 2.07 2.49
N ALA A 109 1.82 3.12 2.89
CA ALA A 109 1.63 4.45 2.34
C ALA A 109 2.05 4.55 0.86
N ILE A 110 3.12 3.85 0.46
CA ILE A 110 3.49 3.72 -0.94
C ILE A 110 2.41 2.92 -1.71
N GLU A 111 1.88 1.84 -1.12
CA GLU A 111 0.80 1.04 -1.71
C GLU A 111 -0.47 1.86 -1.96
N ALA A 112 -0.92 2.59 -0.95
CA ALA A 112 -2.06 3.49 -1.04
C ALA A 112 -1.85 4.56 -2.11
N GLY A 113 -0.64 5.15 -2.16
CA GLY A 113 -0.29 6.15 -3.16
C GLY A 113 -0.42 5.62 -4.59
N TRP A 114 0.12 4.44 -4.89
CA TRP A 114 0.05 3.90 -6.24
C TRP A 114 -1.34 3.36 -6.60
N PHE A 115 -2.13 2.85 -5.64
CA PHE A 115 -3.54 2.51 -5.89
C PHE A 115 -4.36 3.72 -6.32
N VAL A 116 -4.16 4.86 -5.64
CA VAL A 116 -4.81 6.10 -6.05
C VAL A 116 -4.33 6.52 -7.44
N LEU A 117 -3.03 6.46 -7.72
CA LEU A 117 -2.52 6.81 -9.06
C LEU A 117 -3.13 5.94 -10.17
N GLU A 118 -3.27 4.62 -9.97
CA GLU A 118 -3.95 3.77 -10.96
C GLU A 118 -5.41 4.18 -11.17
N TYR A 119 -6.15 4.45 -10.08
CA TYR A 119 -7.54 4.90 -10.16
C TYR A 119 -7.69 6.19 -10.96
N LEU A 120 -6.85 7.18 -10.65
CA LEU A 120 -6.84 8.49 -11.28
C LEU A 120 -6.47 8.40 -12.76
N GLU A 121 -5.42 7.65 -13.07
CA GLU A 121 -4.94 7.47 -14.44
C GLU A 121 -5.98 6.77 -15.33
N ALA A 122 -6.63 5.72 -14.81
CA ALA A 122 -7.67 4.99 -15.55
C ALA A 122 -8.88 5.86 -15.94
N ARG A 123 -9.08 7.00 -15.26
CA ARG A 123 -10.21 7.92 -15.46
C ARG A 123 -9.80 9.30 -15.97
N GLY A 124 -8.51 9.55 -16.18
CA GLY A 124 -8.00 10.86 -16.56
C GLY A 124 -8.31 11.95 -15.52
N ILE A 125 -8.39 11.58 -14.23
CA ILE A 125 -8.63 12.51 -13.13
C ILE A 125 -7.30 13.10 -12.69
N GLU A 126 -7.29 14.42 -12.47
CA GLU A 126 -6.07 15.14 -12.09
C GLU A 126 -6.06 15.62 -10.63
N GLU A 127 -7.24 15.69 -10.02
CA GLU A 127 -7.36 15.91 -8.58
C GLU A 127 -6.65 14.79 -7.82
N HIS A 128 -5.96 15.14 -6.72
CA HIS A 128 -5.17 14.25 -5.88
C HIS A 128 -3.91 13.61 -6.49
N ARG A 129 -3.64 13.70 -7.81
CA ARG A 129 -2.44 13.08 -8.43
C ARG A 129 -1.15 13.53 -7.74
N GLN A 130 -0.97 14.84 -7.57
CA GLN A 130 0.22 15.39 -6.92
C GLN A 130 0.36 14.88 -5.48
N ARG A 131 -0.75 14.76 -4.73
CA ARG A 131 -0.71 14.24 -3.36
C ARG A 131 -0.37 12.76 -3.33
N ALA A 132 -0.87 11.95 -4.26
CA ALA A 132 -0.53 10.54 -4.34
C ALA A 132 0.96 10.32 -4.67
N LEU A 133 1.54 11.12 -5.58
CA LEU A 133 2.98 11.15 -5.86
C LEU A 133 3.81 11.55 -4.63
N GLU A 134 3.34 12.53 -3.88
CA GLU A 134 3.93 12.99 -2.62
C GLU A 134 3.89 11.92 -1.53
N MET A 135 2.79 11.18 -1.39
CA MET A 135 2.68 10.07 -0.43
C MET A 135 3.75 8.99 -0.70
N ILE A 136 3.97 8.63 -1.96
CA ILE A 136 5.02 7.68 -2.36
C ILE A 136 6.40 8.25 -2.01
N GLU A 137 6.67 9.49 -2.39
CA GLU A 137 7.96 10.15 -2.16
C GLU A 137 8.30 10.27 -0.68
N TRP A 138 7.41 10.86 0.13
CA TRP A 138 7.65 11.08 1.55
C TRP A 138 7.85 9.77 2.30
N SER A 139 7.07 8.75 1.94
CA SER A 139 7.14 7.43 2.55
C SER A 139 8.42 6.70 2.15
N PHE A 140 8.85 6.81 0.89
CA PHE A 140 10.12 6.26 0.45
C PHE A 140 11.30 6.93 1.18
N GLU A 141 11.34 8.26 1.20
CA GLU A 141 12.45 9.03 1.79
C GLU A 141 12.59 8.80 3.29
N ARG A 142 11.47 8.75 4.02
CA ARG A 142 11.47 8.46 5.46
C ARG A 142 11.67 6.98 5.76
N GLY A 143 11.13 6.11 4.91
CA GLY A 143 11.13 4.66 5.10
C GLY A 143 12.45 3.99 4.77
N TRP A 144 13.23 4.54 3.84
CA TRP A 144 14.48 3.93 3.41
C TRP A 144 15.57 4.01 4.48
N ASP A 145 16.13 2.87 4.88
CA ASP A 145 17.25 2.79 5.82
C ASP A 145 18.57 3.12 5.10
N ASN A 146 19.03 4.36 5.21
CA ASN A 146 20.28 4.78 4.57
C ASN A 146 21.54 4.07 5.11
N ALA A 147 21.47 3.38 6.27
CA ALA A 147 22.61 2.66 6.82
C ALA A 147 22.75 1.23 6.29
N HIS A 148 21.62 0.55 6.02
CA HIS A 148 21.61 -0.87 5.64
C HIS A 148 20.83 -1.18 4.35
N GLY A 149 20.20 -0.18 3.74
CA GLY A 149 19.27 -0.36 2.63
C GLY A 149 17.93 -0.97 3.05
N GLY A 150 16.97 -0.97 2.13
CA GLY A 150 15.63 -1.49 2.35
C GLY A 150 14.74 -0.55 3.16
N ILE A 151 13.46 -0.87 3.22
CA ILE A 151 12.43 -0.04 3.85
C ILE A 151 12.13 -0.56 5.26
N TYR A 152 12.15 0.32 6.26
CA TYR A 152 11.69 0.02 7.61
C TYR A 152 10.23 -0.42 7.60
N TYR A 153 9.90 -1.43 8.41
CA TYR A 153 8.53 -1.94 8.44
C TYR A 153 7.56 -0.94 9.11
N PHE A 154 7.95 -0.39 10.26
CA PHE A 154 7.16 0.62 10.97
C PHE A 154 8.03 1.78 11.43
N LEU A 155 7.46 2.98 11.46
CA LEU A 155 8.09 4.19 12.00
C LEU A 155 7.09 4.93 12.91
N ASP A 156 7.62 5.87 13.69
CA ASP A 156 6.84 6.80 14.50
C ASP A 156 7.03 8.21 13.93
N SER A 157 5.92 8.94 13.72
CA SER A 157 5.92 10.25 13.08
C SER A 157 6.66 11.35 13.85
N GLU A 158 6.96 11.13 15.13
CA GLU A 158 7.75 11.99 16.01
C GLU A 158 9.14 11.39 16.33
N ASN A 159 9.56 10.34 15.61
CA ASN A 159 10.81 9.62 15.84
C ASN A 159 10.94 9.01 17.25
N ARG A 160 9.82 8.66 17.89
CA ARG A 160 9.85 7.89 19.14
C ARG A 160 10.08 6.39 18.84
N PRO A 161 10.55 5.59 19.80
CA PRO A 161 10.66 4.14 19.60
C PRO A 161 9.29 3.53 19.24
N PRO A 162 9.16 2.85 18.08
CA PRO A 162 7.93 2.13 17.74
C PRO A 162 7.63 1.00 18.74
N LEU A 163 6.35 0.64 18.89
CA LEU A 163 5.93 -0.42 19.81
C LEU A 163 6.15 -1.83 19.25
N GLN A 164 6.12 -1.97 17.92
CA GLN A 164 6.25 -3.23 17.21
C GLN A 164 7.71 -3.70 17.31
N LEU A 165 7.95 -4.93 17.76
CA LEU A 165 9.32 -5.46 17.91
C LEU A 165 10.03 -5.58 16.56
N GLU A 166 9.26 -5.83 15.52
CA GLU A 166 9.67 -5.99 14.14
C GLU A 166 9.79 -4.68 13.35
N TRP A 167 9.63 -3.51 13.99
CA TRP A 167 9.58 -2.21 13.29
C TRP A 167 10.75 -1.97 12.34
N GLN A 168 11.93 -2.46 12.70
CA GLN A 168 13.16 -2.27 11.94
C GLN A 168 13.44 -3.37 10.90
N MET A 169 12.63 -4.43 10.86
CA MET A 169 12.78 -5.53 9.90
C MET A 169 12.53 -5.05 8.48
N LYS A 170 13.13 -5.74 7.51
CA LYS A 170 12.91 -5.46 6.08
C LYS A 170 12.06 -6.60 5.52
N LEU A 171 10.79 -6.32 5.29
CA LEU A 171 9.84 -7.29 4.76
C LEU A 171 9.82 -7.25 3.24
N TRP A 172 9.46 -8.37 2.62
CA TRP A 172 9.38 -8.48 1.16
C TRP A 172 8.32 -7.55 0.54
N TRP A 173 7.16 -7.42 1.19
CA TRP A 173 6.02 -6.73 0.57
C TRP A 173 6.20 -5.21 0.51
N PRO A 174 6.72 -4.47 1.51
CA PRO A 174 6.97 -3.04 1.35
C PRO A 174 7.93 -2.73 0.20
N LEU A 175 8.89 -3.63 -0.04
CA LEU A 175 9.84 -3.53 -1.15
C LEU A 175 9.18 -3.86 -2.50
N CYS A 176 8.23 -4.81 -2.53
CA CYS A 176 7.39 -5.05 -3.70
C CYS A 176 6.59 -3.78 -4.07
N GLU A 177 5.93 -3.17 -3.09
CA GLU A 177 5.11 -1.97 -3.31
C GLU A 177 5.94 -0.75 -3.70
N ALA A 178 7.12 -0.59 -3.09
CA ALA A 178 8.06 0.44 -3.49
C ALA A 178 8.57 0.24 -4.92
N LEU A 179 8.86 -1.00 -5.31
CA LEU A 179 9.34 -1.30 -6.67
C LEU A 179 8.30 -0.85 -7.70
N TYR A 180 7.04 -1.30 -7.58
CA TYR A 180 6.02 -0.90 -8.53
C TYR A 180 5.62 0.58 -8.41
N GLY A 181 5.40 1.06 -7.17
CA GLY A 181 4.93 2.42 -6.92
C GLY A 181 5.90 3.49 -7.43
N THR A 182 7.21 3.27 -7.27
CA THR A 182 8.22 4.22 -7.78
C THR A 182 8.36 4.16 -9.30
N LEU A 183 8.23 2.98 -9.92
CA LEU A 183 8.19 2.86 -11.38
C LEU A 183 6.96 3.58 -11.97
N LEU A 184 5.79 3.38 -11.37
CA LEU A 184 4.55 4.06 -11.77
C LEU A 184 4.70 5.57 -11.62
N ALA A 185 5.20 6.05 -10.48
CA ALA A 185 5.44 7.46 -10.24
C ALA A 185 6.41 8.08 -11.26
N TRP A 186 7.47 7.37 -11.64
CA TRP A 186 8.38 7.79 -12.72
C TRP A 186 7.65 7.89 -14.05
N SER A 187 6.90 6.86 -14.45
CA SER A 187 6.19 6.83 -15.73
C SER A 187 5.16 7.95 -15.89
N LEU A 188 4.51 8.36 -14.79
CA LEU A 188 3.45 9.37 -14.80
C LEU A 188 3.99 10.79 -14.67
N SER A 189 5.11 10.99 -13.98
CA SER A 189 5.66 12.32 -13.71
C SER A 189 6.86 12.71 -14.58
N GLY A 190 7.56 11.73 -15.17
CA GLY A 190 8.84 11.95 -15.85
C GLY A 190 9.98 12.42 -14.93
N ASN A 191 9.81 12.34 -13.61
CA ASN A 191 10.82 12.80 -12.66
C ASN A 191 11.80 11.69 -12.28
N ASP A 192 13.06 11.84 -12.70
CA ASP A 192 14.14 10.84 -12.55
C ASP A 192 14.44 10.46 -11.09
N LYS A 193 14.02 11.25 -10.10
CA LYS A 193 14.15 10.83 -8.69
C LYS A 193 13.45 9.48 -8.44
N TYR A 194 12.29 9.26 -9.07
CA TYR A 194 11.54 8.02 -8.91
C TYR A 194 12.21 6.84 -9.63
N ALA A 195 12.89 7.08 -10.76
CA ALA A 195 13.73 6.05 -11.39
C ALA A 195 14.89 5.65 -10.45
N GLY A 196 15.55 6.61 -9.81
CA GLY A 196 16.56 6.32 -8.79
C GLY A 196 16.00 5.57 -7.56
N TYR A 197 14.72 5.75 -7.23
CA TYR A 197 14.06 5.00 -6.15
C TYR A 197 13.77 3.56 -6.58
N PHE A 198 13.32 3.38 -7.82
CA PHE A 198 13.11 2.08 -8.45
C PHE A 198 14.39 1.25 -8.51
N GLU A 199 15.47 1.81 -9.08
CA GLU A 199 16.77 1.12 -9.21
C GLU A 199 17.31 0.68 -7.86
N ARG A 200 17.33 1.60 -6.88
CA ARG A 200 17.78 1.32 -5.52
C ARG A 200 16.95 0.23 -4.83
N THR A 201 15.65 0.19 -5.09
CA THR A 201 14.77 -0.86 -4.55
C THR A 201 15.04 -2.20 -5.21
N TRP A 202 15.19 -2.22 -6.53
CA TRP A 202 15.50 -3.42 -7.30
C TRP A 202 16.84 -4.04 -6.88
N ASP A 203 17.88 -3.22 -6.77
CA ASP A 203 19.21 -3.66 -6.36
C ASP A 203 19.17 -4.33 -4.97
N TYR A 204 18.45 -3.72 -4.02
CA TYR A 204 18.27 -4.31 -2.69
C TYR A 204 17.50 -5.64 -2.74
N ILE A 205 16.41 -5.71 -3.50
CA ILE A 205 15.64 -6.95 -3.69
C ILE A 205 16.53 -8.04 -4.28
N ALA A 206 17.24 -7.74 -5.36
CA ALA A 206 18.06 -8.69 -6.11
C ALA A 206 19.26 -9.20 -5.30
N ASP A 207 19.79 -8.38 -4.39
CA ASP A 207 20.88 -8.74 -3.47
C ASP A 207 20.39 -9.53 -2.25
N ARG A 208 19.26 -9.12 -1.63
CA ARG A 208 18.87 -9.57 -0.28
C ARG A 208 17.67 -10.51 -0.22
N LEU A 209 16.71 -10.37 -1.13
CA LEU A 209 15.44 -11.09 -1.05
C LEU A 209 15.40 -12.31 -1.96
N ILE A 210 15.94 -12.24 -3.17
CA ILE A 210 15.84 -13.34 -4.15
C ILE A 210 16.66 -14.54 -3.69
N ASP A 211 15.99 -15.65 -3.41
CA ASP A 211 16.66 -16.93 -3.18
C ASP A 211 16.91 -17.62 -4.53
N ARG A 212 18.15 -17.52 -5.01
CA ARG A 212 18.57 -18.13 -6.27
C ARG A 212 18.76 -19.65 -6.19
N GLU A 213 18.81 -20.23 -4.99
CA GLU A 213 18.98 -21.66 -4.79
C GLU A 213 17.63 -22.38 -4.91
N HIS A 214 16.60 -21.87 -4.24
CA HIS A 214 15.30 -22.55 -4.16
C HIS A 214 14.18 -21.85 -4.93
N GLY A 215 14.45 -20.69 -5.53
CA GLY A 215 13.45 -19.83 -6.15
C GLY A 215 12.59 -19.08 -5.14
N GLU A 216 11.83 -18.12 -5.64
CA GLU A 216 11.02 -17.20 -4.81
C GLU A 216 11.91 -16.31 -3.90
N TRP A 217 11.31 -15.43 -3.10
CA TRP A 217 11.97 -14.45 -2.26
C TRP A 217 11.82 -14.80 -0.77
N PHE A 218 12.85 -14.54 0.03
CA PHE A 218 12.69 -14.52 1.48
C PHE A 218 11.62 -13.50 1.88
N GLY A 219 10.84 -13.82 2.91
CA GLY A 219 9.83 -12.88 3.44
C GLY A 219 10.42 -11.85 4.40
N TYR A 220 11.34 -12.27 5.26
CA TYR A 220 11.64 -11.54 6.48
C TYR A 220 13.13 -11.43 6.68
N LEU A 221 13.65 -10.21 6.61
CA LEU A 221 15.04 -9.90 6.91
C LEU A 221 15.12 -9.10 8.22
N ASP A 222 16.23 -9.25 8.93
CA ASP A 222 16.57 -8.31 10.00
C ASP A 222 16.91 -6.93 9.41
N ARG A 223 17.25 -5.97 10.28
CA ARG A 223 17.58 -4.62 9.82
C ARG A 223 18.78 -4.60 8.88
N GLN A 224 19.75 -5.49 9.09
CA GLN A 224 20.99 -5.60 8.31
C GLN A 224 20.79 -6.31 6.96
N GLY A 225 19.59 -6.82 6.70
CA GLY A 225 19.26 -7.50 5.46
C GLY A 225 19.62 -8.99 5.46
N ALA A 226 19.85 -9.61 6.62
CA ALA A 226 20.03 -11.05 6.71
C ALA A 226 18.68 -11.77 6.89
N PRO A 227 18.41 -12.88 6.18
CA PRO A 227 17.18 -13.64 6.35
C PRO A 227 17.01 -14.15 7.80
N THR A 228 15.91 -13.77 8.44
CA THR A 228 15.53 -14.25 9.77
C THR A 228 14.65 -15.50 9.70
N HIS A 229 13.90 -15.65 8.61
CA HIS A 229 13.00 -16.77 8.36
C HIS A 229 13.23 -17.28 6.94
N GLN A 230 13.53 -18.57 6.80
CA GLN A 230 13.79 -19.21 5.51
C GLN A 230 12.51 -19.60 4.75
N LEU A 231 11.34 -19.44 5.36
CA LEU A 231 10.05 -19.78 4.77
C LEU A 231 9.76 -18.91 3.52
N LYS A 232 9.26 -19.53 2.46
CA LYS A 232 8.83 -18.85 1.21
C LYS A 232 7.34 -18.52 1.19
N GLY A 233 6.58 -19.13 2.08
CA GLY A 233 5.18 -18.83 2.30
C GLY A 233 4.78 -19.09 3.75
N GLY A 234 3.72 -18.42 4.19
CA GLY A 234 3.22 -18.49 5.55
C GLY A 234 1.87 -17.79 5.69
N PRO A 235 1.42 -17.49 6.92
CA PRO A 235 0.11 -16.87 7.16
C PRO A 235 -0.11 -15.54 6.41
N TYR A 236 0.98 -14.79 6.17
CA TYR A 236 0.93 -13.46 5.54
C TYR A 236 1.71 -13.38 4.23
N LYS A 237 2.44 -14.44 3.86
CA LYS A 237 3.22 -14.48 2.61
C LYS A 237 2.70 -15.59 1.72
N CYS A 238 2.17 -15.20 0.56
CA CYS A 238 1.64 -16.11 -0.44
C CYS A 238 1.99 -15.61 -1.84
N PHE A 239 1.48 -16.31 -2.86
CA PHE A 239 1.63 -15.96 -4.27
C PHE A 239 0.78 -14.72 -4.63
N PHE A 240 1.15 -13.56 -4.09
CA PHE A 240 0.45 -12.28 -4.31
C PHE A 240 1.44 -11.14 -4.59
N HIS A 241 2.04 -10.53 -3.57
CA HIS A 241 2.87 -9.32 -3.75
C HIS A 241 4.02 -9.49 -4.74
N VAL A 242 4.81 -10.58 -4.62
CA VAL A 242 5.96 -10.84 -5.49
C VAL A 242 5.54 -11.00 -6.97
N PRO A 243 4.69 -11.99 -7.34
CA PRO A 243 4.30 -12.15 -8.74
C PRO A 243 3.49 -10.97 -9.29
N ARG A 244 2.63 -10.33 -8.49
CA ARG A 244 1.89 -9.13 -8.90
C ARG A 244 2.84 -8.01 -9.28
N THR A 245 3.79 -7.69 -8.40
CA THR A 245 4.74 -6.60 -8.60
C THR A 245 5.58 -6.82 -9.84
N LEU A 246 6.13 -8.02 -10.02
CA LEU A 246 6.94 -8.34 -11.20
C LEU A 246 6.10 -8.24 -12.47
N MET A 247 4.88 -8.79 -12.49
CA MET A 247 3.98 -8.67 -13.64
C MET A 247 3.63 -7.22 -13.95
N PHE A 248 3.35 -6.41 -12.94
CA PHE A 248 3.00 -5.00 -13.12
C PHE A 248 4.19 -4.18 -13.62
N CYS A 249 5.39 -4.42 -13.08
CA CYS A 249 6.62 -3.78 -13.55
C CYS A 249 6.91 -4.15 -15.01
N ILE A 250 6.84 -5.44 -15.37
CA ILE A 250 7.05 -5.89 -16.76
C ILE A 250 6.07 -5.20 -17.71
N LYS A 251 4.77 -5.24 -17.40
CA LYS A 251 3.73 -4.60 -18.24
C LYS A 251 3.91 -3.09 -18.36
N LEU A 252 4.40 -2.43 -17.32
CA LEU A 252 4.65 -1.00 -17.36
C LEU A 252 5.90 -0.68 -18.18
N LEU A 253 6.99 -1.43 -18.00
CA LEU A 253 8.21 -1.29 -18.80
C LEU A 253 7.95 -1.55 -20.29
N GLU A 254 7.22 -2.60 -20.64
CA GLU A 254 6.80 -2.88 -22.02
C GLU A 254 6.03 -1.68 -22.62
N ARG A 255 5.12 -1.07 -21.86
CA ARG A 255 4.39 0.12 -22.31
C ARG A 255 5.28 1.35 -22.50
N ILE A 256 6.37 1.48 -21.74
CA ILE A 256 7.31 2.60 -21.82
C ILE A 256 8.28 2.41 -23.00
N GLU A 257 8.72 1.18 -23.28
CA GLU A 257 9.65 0.87 -24.36
C GLU A 257 9.01 0.91 -25.76
N GLY A 258 7.70 0.64 -25.87
CA GLY A 258 6.92 0.70 -27.13
C GLY A 258 6.65 -0.66 -27.74
#